data_AF-A0A124IR96-F1
#
_entry.id   AF-A0A124IR96-F1
#
_cell.length_a   1.000
_cell.length_b   1.000
_cell.length_c   1.000
_cell.angle_alpha   90.00
_cell.angle_beta   90.00
_cell.angle_gamma   90.00
#
_symmetry.space_group_name_H-M   'P 1'
#
loop_
_entity.id
_entity.type
_entity.pdbx_description
1 polymer ?
#
loop_
_entity_poly.entity_id
_entity_poly.type
_entity_poly.pdbx_seq_one_letter_code
_entity_poly.pdbx_strand_id
1 'polypeptide(L)'
;MYSQQGGIRGRVLRYVWPIAFVLVFAIVGAWGNVAHETFITWVIVIVYLVVFFGIVIAIGIRSTRTRLREIEDYMKTSKGGAVEKLTRDDFMKAMEKDPEYVQETNKFVKSQLKNMVILMVVLIGLLMLYTYVLSGPFVTLSGYIANSTNMGAYAKPWFTPTIEEANLFYAYFIDYLIYFGIFFVLMYVIFRIMRMPFMTTNVQITDYPYTVTKELIIFKDAILIDGMYLLKSPIPVKQVIINEKRRFVEFELTRPLTGLPYTKVRIYSKSPRELWDKAMKSLFKVEGSTK
;
A
#
# COMPACT_ATOMS: atom_id res chain seq x y z
N MET A 1 17.56 -5.60 -15.94
CA MET A 1 17.64 -4.71 -14.76
C MET A 1 17.10 -3.34 -15.13
N TYR A 2 15.83 -3.06 -14.87
CA TYR A 2 15.35 -1.68 -14.82
C TYR A 2 15.29 -1.30 -13.36
N SER A 3 16.28 -0.52 -12.93
CA SER A 3 16.19 0.21 -11.68
C SER A 3 14.90 1.03 -11.72
N GLN A 4 14.06 0.87 -10.71
CA GLN A 4 13.19 1.95 -10.31
C GLN A 4 14.10 3.11 -9.88
N GLN A 5 14.60 3.90 -10.83
CA GLN A 5 14.78 5.30 -10.58
C GLN A 5 13.37 5.88 -10.40
N GLY A 6 12.80 5.67 -9.22
CA GLY A 6 11.99 6.71 -8.63
C GLY A 6 12.90 7.92 -8.60
N GLY A 7 12.81 8.78 -9.63
CA GLY A 7 13.53 10.02 -9.70
C GLY A 7 13.37 10.75 -8.37
N ILE A 8 14.33 11.60 -8.00
CA ILE A 8 14.34 12.32 -6.72
C ILE A 8 12.94 12.87 -6.41
N ARG A 9 12.24 13.40 -7.41
CA ARG A 9 10.84 13.82 -7.35
C ARG A 9 9.85 12.78 -6.79
N GLY A 10 9.90 11.52 -7.22
CA GLY A 10 9.01 10.45 -6.75
C GLY A 10 9.31 9.98 -5.34
N ARG A 11 10.58 10.03 -4.91
CA ARG A 11 10.98 9.77 -3.51
C ARG A 11 10.57 10.94 -2.61
N VAL A 12 10.84 12.17 -3.05
CA VAL A 12 10.42 13.40 -2.35
C VAL A 12 8.90 13.42 -2.18
N LEU A 13 8.12 13.21 -3.23
CA LEU A 13 6.66 13.11 -3.13
C LEU A 13 6.20 11.99 -2.18
N ARG A 14 6.91 10.87 -2.07
CA ARG A 14 6.49 9.78 -1.18
C ARG A 14 6.64 10.13 0.30
N TYR A 15 7.68 10.89 0.67
CA TYR A 15 7.99 11.20 2.08
C TYR A 15 7.54 12.59 2.51
N VAL A 16 7.63 13.59 1.63
CA VAL A 16 7.24 14.97 1.93
C VAL A 16 5.73 15.11 1.91
N TRP A 17 5.02 14.38 1.05
CA TRP A 17 3.57 14.54 0.90
C TRP A 17 2.76 14.15 2.15
N PRO A 18 3.03 13.03 2.85
CA PRO A 18 2.35 12.73 4.11
C PRO A 18 2.64 13.75 5.21
N ILE A 19 3.87 14.27 5.27
CA ILE A 19 4.26 15.29 6.26
C ILE A 19 3.53 16.60 5.97
N ALA A 20 3.58 17.06 4.71
CA ALA A 20 2.85 18.24 4.27
C ALA A 20 1.35 18.10 4.55
N PHE A 21 0.79 16.90 4.40
CA PHE A 21 -0.60 16.64 4.71
C PHE A 21 -0.94 16.86 6.17
N VAL A 22 -0.13 16.33 7.08
CA VAL A 22 -0.29 16.53 8.53
C VAL A 22 -0.14 18.01 8.88
N LEU A 23 0.84 18.70 8.30
CA LEU A 23 1.07 20.12 8.57
C LEU A 23 -0.12 20.98 8.14
N VAL A 24 -0.63 20.80 6.92
CA VAL A 24 -1.79 21.56 6.43
C VAL A 24 -3.01 21.27 7.30
N PHE A 25 -3.24 20.02 7.67
CA PHE A 25 -4.37 19.66 8.53
C PHE A 25 -4.26 20.30 9.92
N ALA A 26 -3.07 20.26 10.53
CA ALA A 26 -2.81 20.89 11.82
C ALA A 26 -2.99 22.42 11.77
N ILE A 27 -2.54 23.08 10.69
CA ILE A 27 -2.73 24.53 10.49
C ILE A 27 -4.21 24.87 10.37
N VAL A 28 -4.95 24.16 9.52
CA VAL A 28 -6.38 24.42 9.29
C VAL A 28 -7.19 24.13 10.56
N GLY A 29 -6.88 23.04 11.27
CA GLY A 29 -7.52 22.71 12.53
C GLY A 29 -7.26 23.76 13.61
N ALA A 30 -6.01 24.21 13.76
CA ALA A 30 -5.64 25.24 14.72
C ALA A 30 -6.31 26.57 14.40
N TRP A 31 -6.35 26.96 13.13
CA TRP A 31 -7.07 28.15 12.68
C TRP A 31 -8.56 28.06 13.00
N GLY A 32 -9.19 26.92 12.72
CA GLY A 32 -10.61 26.69 12.97
C GLY A 32 -11.01 26.80 14.43
N ASN A 33 -10.15 26.32 15.34
CA ASN A 33 -10.39 26.44 16.78
C ASN A 33 -10.27 27.89 17.26
N VAL A 34 -9.30 28.66 16.75
CA VAL A 34 -9.11 30.07 17.14
C VAL A 34 -10.19 30.97 16.55
N ALA A 35 -10.55 30.75 15.29
CA ALA A 35 -11.59 31.54 14.62
C ALA A 35 -13.00 31.21 15.12
N HIS A 36 -13.18 30.10 15.85
CA HIS A 36 -14.48 29.52 16.23
C HIS A 36 -15.40 29.18 15.03
N GLU A 37 -14.87 29.23 13.81
CA GLU A 37 -15.59 28.98 12.56
C GLU A 37 -15.52 27.49 12.19
N THR A 38 -16.17 26.66 13.01
CA THR A 38 -16.16 25.20 12.84
C THR A 38 -16.68 24.76 11.47
N PHE A 39 -17.75 25.39 10.97
CA PHE A 39 -18.32 25.06 9.66
C PHE A 39 -17.34 25.33 8.51
N ILE A 40 -16.70 26.50 8.49
CA ILE A 40 -15.75 26.87 7.43
C ILE A 40 -14.54 25.94 7.47
N THR A 41 -14.08 25.59 8.68
CA THR A 41 -13.00 24.62 8.88
C THR A 41 -13.34 23.27 8.27
N TRP A 42 -14.54 22.75 8.50
CA TRP A 42 -15.01 21.51 7.87
C TRP A 42 -15.05 21.60 6.36
N VAL A 43 -15.54 22.70 5.80
CA VAL A 43 -15.55 22.92 4.34
C VAL A 43 -14.13 22.90 3.77
N ILE A 44 -13.18 23.61 4.39
CA ILE A 44 -11.77 23.61 3.97
C ILE A 44 -11.18 22.21 4.04
N VAL A 45 -11.43 21.46 5.12
CA VAL A 45 -10.96 20.08 5.26
C VAL A 45 -11.53 19.18 4.17
N ILE A 46 -12.84 19.28 3.86
CA ILE A 46 -13.47 18.50 2.79
C ILE A 46 -12.87 18.84 1.44
N VAL A 47 -12.75 20.12 1.09
CA VAL A 47 -12.15 20.57 -0.17
C VAL A 47 -10.70 20.07 -0.27
N TYR A 48 -9.95 20.17 0.82
CA TYR A 48 -8.58 19.67 0.90
C TYR A 48 -8.50 18.16 0.67
N LEU A 49 -9.38 17.37 1.28
CA LEU A 49 -9.47 15.92 1.06
C LEU A 49 -9.81 15.60 -0.39
N VAL A 50 -10.76 16.32 -1.01
CA VAL A 50 -11.12 16.11 -2.42
C VAL A 50 -9.92 16.39 -3.33
N VAL A 51 -9.21 17.50 -3.13
CA VAL A 51 -8.00 17.83 -3.91
C VAL A 51 -6.91 16.78 -3.67
N PHE A 52 -6.68 16.40 -2.41
CA PHE A 52 -5.68 15.40 -2.04
C PHE A 52 -5.96 14.05 -2.68
N PHE A 53 -7.17 13.50 -2.51
CA PHE A 53 -7.56 12.24 -3.13
C PHE A 53 -7.55 12.35 -4.66
N GLY A 54 -7.96 13.49 -5.22
CA GLY A 54 -7.86 13.77 -6.66
C GLY A 54 -6.42 13.64 -7.17
N ILE A 55 -5.44 14.23 -6.49
CA ILE A 55 -4.01 14.12 -6.84
C ILE A 55 -3.52 12.68 -6.71
N VAL A 56 -3.82 12.01 -5.59
CA VAL A 56 -3.40 10.61 -5.35
C VAL A 56 -3.98 9.67 -6.42
N ILE A 57 -5.26 9.81 -6.74
CA ILE A 57 -5.95 9.05 -7.79
C ILE A 57 -5.32 9.36 -9.16
N ALA A 58 -5.07 10.63 -9.48
CA ALA A 58 -4.44 11.02 -10.75
C ALA A 58 -3.04 10.41 -10.92
N ILE A 59 -2.21 10.42 -9.86
CA ILE A 59 -0.90 9.77 -9.85
C ILE A 59 -1.06 8.24 -10.02
N GLY A 60 -2.00 7.63 -9.31
CA GLY A 60 -2.32 6.21 -9.42
C GLY A 60 -2.71 5.81 -10.84
N ILE A 61 -3.65 6.54 -11.46
CA ILE A 61 -4.10 6.32 -12.84
C ILE A 61 -2.94 6.46 -13.81
N ARG A 62 -2.11 7.51 -13.67
CA ARG A 62 -0.95 7.72 -14.55
C ARG A 62 0.03 6.55 -14.46
N SER A 63 0.35 6.10 -13.25
CA SER A 63 1.22 4.94 -13.03
C SER A 63 0.66 3.68 -13.69
N THR A 64 -0.64 3.42 -13.53
CA THR A 64 -1.31 2.26 -14.14
C THR A 64 -1.31 2.36 -15.67
N ARG A 65 -1.59 3.54 -16.24
CA ARG A 65 -1.57 3.76 -17.69
C ARG A 65 -0.19 3.51 -18.31
N THR A 66 0.88 3.97 -17.66
CA THR A 66 2.24 3.71 -18.17
C THR A 66 2.52 2.21 -18.23
N ARG A 67 2.15 1.46 -17.20
CA ARG A 67 2.31 -0.01 -17.20
C ARG A 67 1.48 -0.70 -18.27
N LEU A 68 0.22 -0.27 -18.45
CA LEU A 68 -0.64 -0.82 -19.50
C LEU A 68 -0.04 -0.57 -20.89
N ARG A 69 0.54 0.62 -21.13
CA ARG A 69 1.26 0.89 -22.38
C ARG A 69 2.48 0.01 -22.56
N GLU A 70 3.29 -0.20 -21.51
CA GLU A 70 4.43 -1.11 -21.57
C GLU A 70 4.00 -2.55 -21.92
N ILE A 71 2.88 -3.00 -21.37
CA ILE A 71 2.29 -4.31 -21.68
C ILE A 71 1.81 -4.37 -23.12
N GLU A 72 1.11 -3.33 -23.57
CA GLU A 72 0.63 -3.22 -24.95
C GLU A 72 1.78 -3.20 -25.97
N ASP A 73 2.82 -2.41 -25.71
CA ASP A 73 4.02 -2.33 -26.53
C ASP A 73 4.74 -3.69 -26.56
N TYR A 74 4.79 -4.39 -25.43
CA TYR A 74 5.35 -5.73 -25.37
C TYR A 74 4.53 -6.73 -26.19
N MET A 75 3.20 -6.69 -26.09
CA MET A 75 2.31 -7.55 -26.89
C MET A 75 2.46 -7.29 -28.39
N LYS A 76 2.64 -6.02 -28.81
CA LYS A 76 2.88 -5.66 -30.22
C LYS A 76 4.25 -6.07 -30.73
N THR A 77 5.28 -6.01 -29.90
CA THR A 77 6.68 -6.28 -30.30
C THR A 77 7.07 -7.75 -30.19
N SER A 78 6.32 -8.56 -29.44
CA SER A 78 6.61 -9.99 -29.30
C SER A 78 6.24 -10.76 -30.58
N LYS A 79 7.21 -10.82 -31.51
CA LYS A 79 7.11 -11.48 -32.83
C LYS A 79 6.86 -12.99 -32.78
N GLY A 80 6.98 -13.62 -31.60
CA GLY A 80 6.93 -15.08 -31.43
C GLY A 80 5.53 -15.67 -31.17
N GLY A 81 4.50 -14.83 -31.00
CA GLY A 81 3.18 -15.27 -30.55
C GLY A 81 3.19 -15.76 -29.09
N ALA A 82 1.99 -15.92 -28.51
CA ALA A 82 1.85 -16.57 -27.22
C ALA A 82 2.18 -18.07 -27.35
N VAL A 83 3.06 -18.57 -26.50
CA VAL A 83 3.39 -20.00 -26.38
C VAL A 83 2.21 -20.75 -25.78
N GLU A 84 1.58 -20.17 -24.76
CA GLU A 84 0.42 -20.73 -24.09
C GLU A 84 -0.48 -19.58 -23.62
N LYS A 85 -1.80 -19.78 -23.70
CA LYS A 85 -2.78 -18.82 -23.22
C LYS A 85 -3.83 -19.54 -22.38
N LEU A 86 -3.89 -19.22 -21.09
CA LEU A 86 -4.90 -19.73 -20.18
C LEU A 86 -5.90 -18.63 -19.84
N THR A 87 -7.18 -18.99 -19.91
CA THR A 87 -8.29 -18.07 -19.65
C THR A 87 -8.86 -18.27 -18.25
N ARG A 88 -9.69 -17.33 -17.81
CA ARG A 88 -10.46 -17.43 -16.56
C ARG A 88 -11.16 -18.77 -16.42
N ASP A 89 -11.80 -19.27 -17.46
CA ASP A 89 -12.55 -20.52 -17.40
C ASP A 89 -11.66 -21.73 -17.15
N ASP A 90 -10.42 -21.70 -17.66
CA ASP A 90 -9.43 -22.76 -17.41
C ASP A 90 -8.97 -22.75 -15.94
N PHE A 91 -8.74 -21.55 -15.38
CA PHE A 91 -8.41 -21.39 -13.97
C PHE A 91 -9.56 -21.86 -13.08
N MET A 92 -10.78 -21.39 -13.32
CA MET A 92 -11.95 -21.74 -12.51
C MET A 92 -12.20 -23.25 -12.52
N LYS A 93 -12.14 -23.90 -13.69
CA LYS A 93 -12.31 -25.37 -13.80
C LYS A 93 -11.21 -26.15 -13.08
N ALA A 94 -9.99 -25.62 -13.01
CA ALA A 94 -8.89 -26.24 -12.27
C ALA A 94 -9.02 -25.99 -10.75
N MET A 95 -9.44 -24.80 -10.34
CA MET A 95 -9.66 -24.40 -8.95
C MET A 95 -10.84 -25.15 -8.30
N GLU A 96 -11.93 -25.35 -9.02
CA GLU A 96 -13.09 -26.14 -8.55
C GLU A 96 -12.72 -27.58 -8.19
N LYS A 97 -11.65 -28.10 -8.80
CA LYS A 97 -11.14 -29.46 -8.56
C LYS A 97 -10.07 -29.53 -7.48
N ASP A 98 -9.69 -28.41 -6.86
CA ASP A 98 -8.75 -28.38 -5.73
C ASP A 98 -9.52 -28.62 -4.41
N PRO A 99 -9.39 -29.79 -3.77
CA PRO A 99 -10.16 -30.14 -2.58
C PRO A 99 -9.83 -29.25 -1.37
N GLU A 100 -8.68 -28.59 -1.37
CA GLU A 100 -8.21 -27.75 -0.26
C GLU A 100 -8.47 -26.26 -0.51
N TYR A 101 -8.90 -25.87 -1.72
CA TYR A 101 -9.04 -24.46 -2.10
C TYR A 101 -9.98 -23.69 -1.18
N VAL A 102 -11.14 -24.27 -0.86
CA VAL A 102 -12.14 -23.63 0.02
C VAL A 102 -11.58 -23.46 1.43
N GLN A 103 -10.86 -24.44 1.95
CA GLN A 103 -10.28 -24.37 3.29
C GLN A 103 -9.15 -23.34 3.38
N GLU A 104 -8.28 -23.28 2.36
CA GLU A 104 -7.20 -22.29 2.27
C GLU A 104 -7.76 -20.87 2.13
N THR A 105 -8.75 -20.68 1.26
CA THR A 105 -9.43 -19.39 1.07
C THR A 105 -10.12 -18.93 2.35
N ASN A 106 -10.82 -19.83 3.04
CA ASN A 106 -11.46 -19.49 4.32
C ASN A 106 -10.45 -19.12 5.41
N LYS A 107 -9.29 -19.80 5.47
CA LYS A 107 -8.19 -19.44 6.39
C LYS A 107 -7.63 -18.06 6.06
N PHE A 108 -7.40 -17.77 4.79
CA PHE A 108 -6.94 -16.47 4.32
C PHE A 108 -7.93 -15.36 4.69
N VAL A 109 -9.21 -15.51 4.35
CA VAL A 109 -10.26 -14.53 4.63
C VAL A 109 -10.39 -14.29 6.14
N LYS A 110 -10.38 -15.36 6.96
CA LYS A 110 -10.42 -15.23 8.43
C LYS A 110 -9.20 -14.49 8.97
N SER A 111 -8.00 -14.75 8.42
CA SER A 111 -6.78 -14.05 8.82
C SER A 111 -6.83 -12.57 8.46
N GLN A 112 -7.29 -12.22 7.26
CA GLN A 112 -7.45 -10.83 6.82
C GLN A 112 -8.52 -10.11 7.64
N LEU A 113 -9.67 -10.75 7.89
CA LEU A 113 -10.75 -10.18 8.69
C LEU A 113 -10.32 -9.96 10.13
N LYS A 114 -9.59 -10.90 10.75
CA LYS A 114 -8.98 -10.71 12.07
C LYS A 114 -8.09 -9.46 12.08
N ASN A 115 -7.24 -9.29 11.07
CA ASN A 115 -6.37 -8.12 10.98
C ASN A 115 -7.16 -6.81 10.83
N MET A 116 -8.23 -6.80 10.02
CA MET A 116 -9.11 -5.64 9.87
C MET A 116 -9.83 -5.29 11.18
N VAL A 117 -10.35 -6.29 11.90
CA VAL A 117 -11.02 -6.08 13.19
C VAL A 117 -10.05 -5.55 14.24
N ILE A 118 -8.84 -6.12 14.33
CA ILE A 118 -7.80 -5.61 15.24
C ILE A 118 -7.48 -4.15 14.91
N LEU A 119 -7.29 -3.82 13.62
CA LEU A 119 -7.01 -2.44 13.20
C LEU A 119 -8.15 -1.48 13.57
N MET A 120 -9.41 -1.88 13.40
CA MET A 120 -10.57 -1.09 13.80
C MET A 120 -10.62 -0.87 15.32
N VAL A 121 -10.47 -1.94 16.11
CA VAL A 121 -10.49 -1.86 17.58
C VAL A 121 -9.36 -0.97 18.08
N VAL A 122 -8.16 -1.11 17.50
CA VAL A 122 -7.02 -0.24 17.78
C VAL A 122 -7.34 1.21 17.46
N LEU A 123 -7.90 1.49 16.29
CA LEU A 123 -8.20 2.87 15.86
C LEU A 123 -9.21 3.52 16.82
N ILE A 124 -10.28 2.81 17.15
CA ILE A 124 -11.29 3.28 18.10
C ILE A 124 -10.68 3.46 19.49
N GLY A 125 -9.89 2.49 19.95
CA GLY A 125 -9.20 2.56 21.24
C GLY A 125 -8.24 3.74 21.32
N LEU A 126 -7.54 4.06 20.23
CA LEU A 126 -6.63 5.21 20.14
C LEU A 126 -7.41 6.53 20.14
N LEU A 127 -8.52 6.61 19.40
CA LEU A 127 -9.41 7.78 19.44
C LEU A 127 -9.94 8.03 20.85
N MET A 128 -10.40 6.98 21.53
CA MET A 128 -10.89 7.04 22.91
C MET A 128 -9.77 7.45 23.88
N LEU A 129 -8.60 6.80 23.80
CA LEU A 129 -7.44 7.10 24.64
C LEU A 129 -7.01 8.56 24.47
N TYR A 130 -6.94 9.06 23.23
CA TYR A 130 -6.59 10.44 22.99
C TYR A 130 -7.63 11.39 23.58
N THR A 131 -8.91 11.17 23.25
CA THR A 131 -10.00 12.08 23.64
C THR A 131 -10.15 12.18 25.15
N TYR A 132 -10.10 11.05 25.85
CA TYR A 132 -10.45 10.99 27.27
C TYR A 132 -9.26 11.03 28.23
N VAL A 133 -8.07 10.61 27.80
CA VAL A 133 -6.92 10.46 28.71
C VAL A 133 -5.80 11.43 28.34
N LEU A 134 -5.48 11.55 27.06
CA LEU A 134 -4.27 12.25 26.63
C LEU A 134 -4.50 13.72 26.24
N SER A 135 -5.73 14.09 25.85
CA SER A 135 -6.08 15.44 25.40
C SER A 135 -5.74 16.52 26.44
N GLY A 136 -6.13 16.33 27.71
CA GLY A 136 -5.89 17.31 28.77
C GLY A 136 -4.39 17.62 29.00
N PRO A 137 -3.55 16.61 29.27
CA PRO A 137 -2.11 16.81 29.43
C PRO A 137 -1.43 17.43 28.20
N PHE A 138 -1.84 17.06 26.99
CA PHE A 138 -1.22 17.59 25.77
C PHE A 138 -1.64 19.01 25.42
N VAL A 139 -2.91 19.35 25.62
CA VAL A 139 -3.36 20.75 25.53
C VAL A 139 -2.63 21.63 26.55
N THR A 140 -2.41 21.12 27.75
CA THR A 140 -1.65 21.84 28.78
C THR A 140 -0.19 22.03 28.38
N LEU A 141 0.45 20.96 27.88
CA LEU A 141 1.84 20.99 27.41
C LEU A 141 2.01 21.93 26.20
N SER A 142 1.12 21.86 25.23
CA SER A 142 1.16 22.70 24.03
C SER A 142 0.96 24.18 24.38
N GLY A 143 0.03 24.47 25.29
CA GLY A 143 -0.15 25.81 25.86
C GLY A 143 1.10 26.30 26.59
N TYR A 144 1.73 25.46 27.41
CA TYR A 144 2.99 25.79 28.09
C TYR A 144 4.10 26.10 27.07
N ILE A 145 4.29 25.27 26.05
CA ILE A 145 5.33 25.48 25.02
C ILE A 145 5.09 26.81 24.28
N ALA A 146 3.86 27.04 23.80
CA ALA A 146 3.53 28.24 23.03
C ALA A 146 3.72 29.53 23.86
N ASN A 147 3.27 29.53 25.13
CA ASN A 147 3.35 30.69 26.01
C ASN A 147 4.77 30.94 26.54
N SER A 148 5.50 29.89 26.95
CA SER A 148 6.87 30.03 27.46
C SER A 148 7.86 30.52 26.41
N THR A 149 7.65 30.14 25.15
CA THR A 149 8.47 30.59 24.02
C THR A 149 7.95 31.86 23.36
N ASN A 150 6.75 32.32 23.74
CA ASN A 150 6.04 33.47 23.18
C ASN A 150 6.04 33.49 21.65
N MET A 151 5.70 32.35 21.03
CA MET A 151 5.75 32.17 19.57
C MET A 151 4.94 33.23 18.81
N GLY A 152 3.83 33.68 19.37
CA GLY A 152 2.98 34.72 18.82
C GLY A 152 3.66 36.08 18.69
N ALA A 153 4.65 36.39 19.54
CA ALA A 153 5.43 37.62 19.41
C ALA A 153 6.44 37.55 18.25
N TYR A 154 6.99 36.36 17.99
CA TYR A 154 8.00 36.15 16.94
C TYR A 154 7.39 35.90 15.56
N ALA A 155 6.24 35.23 15.50
CA ALA A 155 5.64 34.75 14.26
C ALA A 155 4.12 34.94 14.28
N LYS A 156 3.64 36.17 14.50
CA LYS A 156 2.20 36.45 14.52
C LYS A 156 1.53 36.10 13.18
N PRO A 157 0.58 35.16 13.12
CA PRO A 157 -0.20 34.92 11.90
C PRO A 157 -1.01 36.15 11.51
N TRP A 158 -1.15 36.42 10.21
CA TRP A 158 -1.85 37.61 9.71
C TRP A 158 -3.34 37.67 10.08
N PHE A 159 -3.94 36.53 10.42
CA PHE A 159 -5.35 36.39 10.78
C PHE A 159 -5.62 36.49 12.29
N THR A 160 -4.58 36.55 13.15
CA THR A 160 -4.79 36.74 14.59
C THR A 160 -4.65 38.23 14.95
N PRO A 161 -5.66 38.87 15.57
CA PRO A 161 -5.60 40.28 15.95
C PRO A 161 -4.61 40.55 17.11
N THR A 162 -4.45 39.61 18.05
CA THR A 162 -3.60 39.79 19.25
C THR A 162 -2.45 38.79 19.31
N ILE A 163 -1.42 39.09 20.12
CA ILE A 163 -0.32 38.15 20.40
C ILE A 163 -0.82 36.94 21.20
N GLU A 164 -1.78 37.16 22.09
CA GLU A 164 -2.40 36.11 22.90
C GLU A 164 -3.13 35.09 22.01
N GLU A 165 -3.92 35.55 21.04
CA GLU A 165 -4.57 34.68 20.05
C GLU A 165 -3.57 33.98 19.14
N ALA A 166 -2.44 34.64 18.81
CA ALA A 166 -1.36 33.99 18.08
C ALA A 166 -0.72 32.85 18.89
N ASN A 167 -0.49 33.05 20.19
CA ASN A 167 -0.01 32.00 21.09
C ASN A 167 -1.02 30.85 21.23
N LEU A 168 -2.33 31.16 21.29
CA LEU A 168 -3.39 30.16 21.31
C LEU A 168 -3.43 29.33 20.02
N PHE A 169 -3.27 29.97 18.86
CA PHE A 169 -3.13 29.27 17.57
C PHE A 169 -1.97 28.28 17.59
N TYR A 170 -0.79 28.70 18.07
CA TYR A 170 0.37 27.83 18.15
C TYR A 170 0.19 26.68 19.14
N ALA A 171 -0.51 26.91 20.26
CA ALA A 171 -0.87 25.85 21.20
C ALA A 171 -1.73 24.76 20.51
N TYR A 172 -2.79 25.14 19.78
CA TYR A 172 -3.59 24.17 19.04
C TYR A 172 -2.81 23.49 17.91
N PHE A 173 -1.97 24.25 17.18
CA PHE A 173 -1.13 23.69 16.12
C PHE A 173 -0.19 22.60 16.67
N ILE A 174 0.50 22.88 17.78
CA ILE A 174 1.38 21.93 18.45
C ILE A 174 0.58 20.72 18.97
N ASP A 175 -0.59 20.94 19.56
CA ASP A 175 -1.46 19.85 20.02
C ASP A 175 -1.82 18.89 18.88
N TYR A 176 -2.26 19.43 17.73
CA TYR A 176 -2.52 18.60 16.54
C TYR A 176 -1.27 17.85 16.06
N LEU A 177 -0.08 18.46 16.09
CA LEU A 177 1.14 17.76 15.73
C LEU A 177 1.47 16.61 16.70
N ILE A 178 1.28 16.83 18.01
CA ILE A 178 1.45 15.77 19.02
C ILE A 178 0.45 14.65 18.78
N TYR A 179 -0.82 14.98 18.53
CA TYR A 179 -1.86 14.02 18.19
C TYR A 179 -1.46 13.13 17.01
N PHE A 180 -1.09 13.74 15.88
CA PHE A 180 -0.68 13.00 14.69
C PHE A 180 0.62 12.23 14.89
N GLY A 181 1.56 12.76 15.67
CA GLY A 181 2.82 12.09 16.00
C GLY A 181 2.58 10.81 16.81
N ILE A 182 1.75 10.87 17.85
CA ILE A 182 1.39 9.71 18.66
C ILE A 182 0.62 8.70 17.83
N PHE A 183 -0.35 9.16 17.03
CA PHE A 183 -1.08 8.30 16.12
C PHE A 183 -0.13 7.55 15.17
N PHE A 184 0.84 8.27 14.58
CA PHE A 184 1.83 7.69 13.69
C PHE A 184 2.69 6.64 14.39
N VAL A 185 3.23 6.92 15.57
CA VAL A 185 4.09 5.99 16.33
C VAL A 185 3.30 4.74 16.72
N LEU A 186 2.09 4.90 17.24
CA LEU A 186 1.23 3.78 17.64
C LEU A 186 0.86 2.91 16.44
N MET A 187 0.44 3.52 15.33
CA MET A 187 0.17 2.78 14.11
C MET A 187 1.42 2.05 13.64
N TYR A 188 2.57 2.71 13.57
CA TYR A 188 3.82 2.07 13.19
C TYR A 188 4.13 0.82 14.03
N VAL A 189 4.03 0.91 15.35
CA VAL A 189 4.24 -0.23 16.27
C VAL A 189 3.26 -1.37 15.98
N ILE A 190 1.98 -1.04 15.77
CA ILE A 190 0.93 -2.04 15.56
C ILE A 190 1.10 -2.74 14.21
N PHE A 191 1.34 -1.99 13.13
CA PHE A 191 1.65 -2.57 11.83
C PHE A 191 2.91 -3.44 11.89
N ARG A 192 3.92 -3.05 12.69
CA ARG A 192 5.13 -3.85 12.90
C ARG A 192 4.85 -5.17 13.62
N ILE A 193 4.06 -5.13 14.70
CA ILE A 193 3.66 -6.33 15.46
C ILE A 193 2.81 -7.26 14.58
N MET A 194 1.87 -6.70 13.82
CA MET A 194 0.98 -7.46 12.94
C MET A 194 1.64 -7.93 11.65
N ARG A 195 2.93 -7.58 11.42
CA ARG A 195 3.66 -7.86 10.17
C ARG A 195 2.85 -7.44 8.94
N MET A 196 2.20 -6.29 9.01
CA MET A 196 1.45 -5.70 7.91
C MET A 196 2.27 -4.57 7.26
N PRO A 197 2.14 -4.35 5.93
CA PRO A 197 2.80 -3.25 5.27
C PRO A 197 2.32 -1.91 5.83
N PHE A 198 3.24 -1.14 6.42
CA PHE A 198 2.98 0.24 6.85
C PHE A 198 3.55 1.23 5.85
N MET A 199 2.75 2.21 5.43
CA MET A 199 3.15 3.39 4.65
C MET A 199 4.38 3.17 3.74
N THR A 200 4.25 2.27 2.75
CA THR A 200 5.25 1.96 1.71
C THR A 200 6.40 1.01 2.07
N THR A 201 6.42 0.42 3.26
CA THR A 201 7.34 -0.70 3.54
C THR A 201 6.91 -1.94 2.76
N ASN A 202 7.87 -2.53 2.03
CA ASN A 202 7.72 -3.78 1.27
C ASN A 202 7.53 -4.97 2.21
N VAL A 203 6.46 -4.98 3.01
CA VAL A 203 6.08 -6.17 3.76
C VAL A 203 5.48 -7.12 2.75
N GLN A 204 6.25 -8.16 2.46
CA GLN A 204 5.91 -9.20 1.52
C GLN A 204 4.86 -10.09 2.17
N ILE A 205 3.73 -10.29 1.50
CA ILE A 205 2.80 -11.34 1.89
C ILE A 205 3.42 -12.65 1.41
N THR A 206 4.08 -13.36 2.34
CA THR A 206 4.78 -14.62 2.07
C THR A 206 3.91 -15.85 2.32
N ASP A 207 2.88 -15.70 3.15
CA ASP A 207 2.17 -16.85 3.71
C ASP A 207 1.02 -17.31 2.82
N TYR A 208 0.53 -16.43 1.95
CA TYR A 208 -0.56 -16.71 1.02
C TYR A 208 -0.15 -16.35 -0.41
N PRO A 209 -0.38 -17.24 -1.39
CA PRO A 209 -0.05 -16.95 -2.77
C PRO A 209 -1.07 -16.02 -3.41
N TYR A 210 -0.58 -15.16 -4.29
CA TYR A 210 -1.43 -14.51 -5.27
C TYR A 210 -1.91 -15.55 -6.27
N THR A 211 -3.22 -15.77 -6.33
CA THR A 211 -3.82 -16.72 -7.29
C THR A 211 -4.18 -15.97 -8.57
N VAL A 212 -3.66 -16.46 -9.70
CA VAL A 212 -4.02 -15.93 -11.03
C VAL A 212 -5.46 -16.33 -11.37
N THR A 213 -6.28 -15.36 -11.79
CA THR A 213 -7.74 -15.56 -11.90
C THR A 213 -8.36 -15.08 -13.22
N LYS A 214 -7.71 -14.20 -13.96
CA LYS A 214 -8.27 -13.62 -15.19
C LYS A 214 -7.65 -14.22 -16.43
N GLU A 215 -6.34 -14.10 -16.58
CA GLU A 215 -5.64 -14.47 -17.80
C GLU A 215 -4.17 -14.73 -17.51
N LEU A 216 -3.60 -15.73 -18.16
CA LEU A 216 -2.16 -15.94 -18.22
C LEU A 216 -1.76 -16.06 -19.68
N ILE A 217 -0.84 -15.21 -20.12
CA ILE A 217 -0.23 -15.32 -21.44
C ILE A 217 1.26 -15.60 -21.24
N ILE A 218 1.72 -16.74 -21.73
CA ILE A 218 3.12 -17.13 -21.67
C ILE A 218 3.74 -16.86 -23.03
N PHE A 219 4.80 -16.07 -23.05
CA PHE A 219 5.65 -15.81 -24.21
C PHE A 219 6.96 -16.60 -24.07
N LYS A 220 7.77 -16.64 -25.13
CA LYS A 220 9.08 -17.32 -25.10
C LYS A 220 10.05 -16.72 -24.08
N ASP A 221 9.91 -15.43 -23.79
CA ASP A 221 10.81 -14.63 -22.95
C ASP A 221 10.07 -13.86 -21.84
N ALA A 222 8.77 -14.06 -21.65
CA ALA A 222 8.02 -13.42 -20.56
C ALA A 222 6.72 -14.15 -20.18
N ILE A 223 6.14 -13.77 -19.04
CA ILE A 223 4.81 -14.17 -18.59
C ILE A 223 3.99 -12.91 -18.29
N LEU A 224 2.79 -12.81 -18.84
CA LEU A 224 1.80 -11.79 -18.52
C LEU A 224 0.72 -12.40 -17.63
N ILE A 225 0.59 -11.86 -16.42
CA ILE A 225 -0.39 -12.31 -15.41
C ILE A 225 -1.51 -11.26 -15.30
N ASP A 226 -2.75 -11.73 -15.42
CA ASP A 226 -4.00 -10.98 -15.30
C ASP A 226 -4.05 -9.69 -16.13
N GLY A 227 -3.31 -9.65 -17.25
CA GLY A 227 -3.19 -8.48 -18.12
C GLY A 227 -2.50 -7.26 -17.47
N MET A 228 -1.95 -7.39 -16.27
CA MET A 228 -1.42 -6.27 -15.48
C MET A 228 0.03 -6.44 -15.04
N TYR A 229 0.53 -7.67 -14.96
CA TYR A 229 1.86 -7.94 -14.45
C TYR A 229 2.70 -8.68 -15.48
N LEU A 230 3.66 -7.97 -16.08
CA LEU A 230 4.60 -8.53 -17.05
C LEU A 230 5.90 -8.95 -16.35
N LEU A 231 6.22 -10.24 -16.43
CA LEU A 231 7.44 -10.86 -15.91
C LEU A 231 8.36 -11.22 -17.06
N LYS A 232 9.47 -10.50 -17.23
CA LYS A 232 10.46 -10.81 -18.28
C LYS A 232 11.50 -11.81 -17.77
N SER A 233 11.85 -12.77 -18.62
CA SER A 233 12.89 -13.76 -18.38
C SER A 233 14.29 -13.10 -18.31
N PRO A 234 15.21 -13.61 -17.48
CA PRO A 234 15.01 -14.67 -16.49
C PRO A 234 14.25 -14.17 -15.27
N ILE A 235 13.20 -14.89 -14.86
CA ILE A 235 12.40 -14.60 -13.68
C ILE A 235 13.12 -15.19 -12.45
N PRO A 236 13.67 -14.37 -11.53
CA PRO A 236 14.36 -14.87 -10.35
C PRO A 236 13.36 -15.41 -9.34
N VAL A 237 13.45 -16.71 -9.05
CA VAL A 237 12.61 -17.41 -8.09
C VAL A 237 13.45 -18.14 -7.06
N LYS A 238 12.97 -18.19 -5.82
CA LYS A 238 13.56 -18.99 -4.74
C LYS A 238 13.20 -20.46 -4.88
N GLN A 239 11.92 -20.74 -5.18
CA GLN A 239 11.39 -22.08 -5.27
C GLN A 239 10.21 -22.15 -6.23
N VAL A 240 10.01 -23.35 -6.79
CA VAL A 240 8.88 -23.69 -7.64
C VAL A 240 8.29 -25.01 -7.14
N ILE A 241 6.98 -25.03 -6.92
CA ILE A 241 6.21 -26.17 -6.44
C ILE A 241 5.19 -26.52 -7.51
N ILE A 242 5.23 -27.76 -7.99
CA ILE A 242 4.24 -28.29 -8.93
C ILE A 242 3.41 -29.32 -8.18
N ASN A 243 2.12 -29.05 -8.02
CA ASN A 243 1.21 -29.95 -7.33
C ASN A 243 0.16 -30.47 -8.32
N GLU A 244 0.33 -31.72 -8.75
CA GLU A 244 -0.59 -32.37 -9.68
C GLU A 244 -1.94 -32.71 -9.03
N LYS A 245 -1.93 -33.12 -7.75
CA LYS A 245 -3.14 -33.45 -6.99
C LYS A 245 -4.05 -32.23 -6.85
N ARG A 246 -3.46 -31.07 -6.54
CA ARG A 246 -4.16 -29.79 -6.36
C ARG A 246 -4.20 -28.93 -7.62
N ARG A 247 -3.64 -29.42 -8.73
CA ARG A 247 -3.72 -28.83 -10.08
C ARG A 247 -3.14 -27.42 -10.19
N PHE A 248 -1.99 -27.16 -9.58
CA PHE A 248 -1.35 -25.86 -9.66
C PHE A 248 0.18 -25.91 -9.82
N VAL A 249 0.72 -24.82 -10.35
CA VAL A 249 2.13 -24.43 -10.30
C VAL A 249 2.24 -23.20 -9.41
N GLU A 250 3.04 -23.26 -8.37
CA GLU A 250 3.33 -22.14 -7.48
C GLU A 250 4.81 -21.81 -7.56
N PHE A 251 5.14 -20.53 -7.64
CA PHE A 251 6.53 -20.07 -7.58
C PHE A 251 6.68 -18.88 -6.64
N GLU A 252 7.79 -18.86 -5.91
CA GLU A 252 8.13 -17.77 -5.01
C GLU A 252 9.22 -16.90 -5.63
N LEU A 253 8.87 -15.64 -5.90
CA LEU A 253 9.78 -14.63 -6.42
C LEU A 253 10.79 -14.20 -5.36
N THR A 254 12.04 -13.95 -5.76
CA THR A 254 13.05 -13.39 -4.85
C THR A 254 12.64 -12.00 -4.33
N ARG A 255 11.90 -11.24 -5.14
CA ARG A 255 11.39 -9.91 -4.81
C ARG A 255 9.93 -9.78 -5.23
N PRO A 256 9.08 -9.08 -4.46
CA PRO A 256 7.68 -8.85 -4.83
C PRO A 256 7.63 -8.03 -6.13
N LEU A 257 6.57 -8.24 -6.91
CA LEU A 257 6.40 -7.48 -8.15
C LEU A 257 6.02 -6.06 -7.84
N THR A 258 6.41 -5.17 -8.75
CA THR A 258 6.02 -3.77 -8.65
C THR A 258 4.50 -3.67 -8.74
N GLY A 259 3.83 -3.31 -7.64
CA GLY A 259 2.37 -3.24 -7.54
C GLY A 259 1.67 -4.55 -7.11
N LEU A 260 2.42 -5.63 -6.86
CA LEU A 260 1.91 -6.85 -6.27
C LEU A 260 2.65 -7.09 -4.94
N PRO A 261 2.00 -6.98 -3.77
CA PRO A 261 2.66 -7.20 -2.48
C PRO A 261 2.98 -8.68 -2.18
N TYR A 262 2.61 -9.59 -3.09
CA TYR A 262 2.80 -11.02 -2.96
C TYR A 262 4.13 -11.46 -3.59
N THR A 263 4.84 -12.36 -2.90
CA THR A 263 6.04 -13.03 -3.45
C THR A 263 5.72 -14.40 -4.02
N LYS A 264 4.69 -15.08 -3.49
CA LYS A 264 4.20 -16.34 -4.03
C LYS A 264 3.12 -16.08 -5.06
N VAL A 265 3.25 -16.70 -6.23
CA VAL A 265 2.26 -16.66 -7.30
C VAL A 265 1.84 -18.09 -7.61
N ARG A 266 0.53 -18.35 -7.60
CA ARG A 266 -0.06 -19.65 -7.91
C ARG A 266 -0.89 -19.56 -9.18
N ILE A 267 -0.59 -20.47 -10.10
CA ILE A 267 -1.27 -20.64 -11.38
C ILE A 267 -1.96 -21.99 -11.37
N TYR A 268 -3.29 -22.00 -11.49
CA TYR A 268 -4.05 -23.22 -11.63
C TYR A 268 -4.06 -23.69 -13.09
N SER A 269 -3.96 -25.00 -13.32
CA SER A 269 -4.06 -25.58 -14.65
C SER A 269 -4.51 -27.04 -14.56
N LYS A 270 -5.24 -27.52 -15.56
CA LYS A 270 -5.69 -28.92 -15.62
C LYS A 270 -4.51 -29.90 -15.59
N SER A 271 -3.39 -29.53 -16.23
CA SER A 271 -2.16 -30.30 -16.35
C SER A 271 -0.97 -29.43 -15.91
N PRO A 272 -0.74 -29.22 -14.60
CA PRO A 272 0.27 -28.28 -14.12
C PRO A 272 1.70 -28.69 -14.51
N ARG A 273 1.97 -30.00 -14.59
CA ARG A 273 3.28 -30.52 -15.01
C ARG A 273 3.56 -30.24 -16.48
N GLU A 274 2.56 -30.46 -17.33
CA GLU A 274 2.66 -30.19 -18.75
C GLU A 274 2.85 -28.69 -19.03
N LEU A 275 2.09 -27.83 -18.33
CA LEU A 275 2.26 -26.37 -18.39
C LEU A 275 3.68 -25.96 -18.00
N TRP A 276 4.21 -26.56 -16.92
CA TRP A 276 5.55 -26.27 -16.45
C TRP A 276 6.61 -26.65 -17.50
N ASP A 277 6.58 -27.91 -17.95
CA ASP A 277 7.63 -28.47 -18.80
C ASP A 277 7.59 -27.88 -20.23
N LYS A 278 6.41 -27.57 -20.77
CA LYS A 278 6.26 -27.03 -22.14
C LYS A 278 6.46 -25.52 -22.24
N ALA A 279 5.95 -24.76 -21.29
CA ALA A 279 5.80 -23.31 -21.46
C ALA A 279 6.58 -22.48 -20.43
N MET A 280 6.71 -22.94 -19.18
CA MET A 280 7.24 -22.11 -18.09
C MET A 280 8.71 -22.33 -17.80
N LYS A 281 9.22 -23.56 -17.87
CA LYS A 281 10.55 -23.96 -17.35
C LYS A 281 11.71 -23.11 -17.86
N SER A 282 11.69 -22.67 -19.11
CA SER A 282 12.74 -21.83 -19.72
C SER A 282 12.75 -20.38 -19.23
N LEU A 283 11.69 -19.92 -18.56
CA LEU A 283 11.52 -18.53 -18.14
C LEU A 283 12.09 -18.25 -16.76
N PHE A 284 12.33 -19.30 -15.95
CA PHE A 284 12.71 -19.16 -14.55
C PHE A 284 14.19 -19.41 -14.32
N LYS A 285 14.79 -18.63 -13.41
CA LYS A 285 16.11 -18.87 -12.85
C LYS A 285 15.96 -19.10 -11.35
N VAL A 286 16.23 -20.31 -10.90
CA VAL A 286 16.18 -20.67 -9.48
C VAL A 286 17.46 -20.16 -8.80
N GLU A 287 17.33 -19.16 -7.96
CA GLU A 287 18.43 -18.64 -7.14
C GLU A 287 18.58 -19.53 -5.91
N GLY A 288 19.56 -20.46 -5.94
CA GLY A 288 19.82 -21.36 -4.80
C GLY A 288 20.36 -22.76 -5.09
N SER A 289 20.67 -23.12 -6.35
CA SER A 289 21.42 -24.37 -6.63
C SER A 289 22.93 -24.15 -6.48
N THR A 290 23.36 -23.86 -5.26
CA THR A 290 24.77 -24.02 -4.84
C THR A 290 24.77 -24.56 -3.43
N LYS A 291 24.90 -25.90 -3.37
CA LYS A 291 25.28 -26.79 -2.27
C LYS A 291 24.53 -26.66 -0.94
#